data_AF-A0A1V6Q6U1-F1
#
_entry.id   AF-A0A1V6Q6U1-F1
#
_cell.length_a   1.000
_cell.length_b   1.000
_cell.length_c   1.000
_cell.angle_alpha   90.00
_cell.angle_beta   90.00
_cell.angle_gamma   90.00
#
_symmetry.space_group_name_H-M   'P 1'
#
loop_
_entity.id
_entity.type
_entity.pdbx_description
1 polymer ?
#
loop_
_entity_poly.entity_id
_entity_poly.type
_entity_poly.pdbx_seq_one_letter_code
_entity_poly.pdbx_strand_id
1 'polypeptide(L)'
;MKFTNNRGAVIRFPLPGAVMFPEEKVRSEASIMQYVLEKTSNKIPIPVPSIVRWVEAKESPSDLGPFIIMNYIHHMGSMGDLLEMPGRQRGQPPVLLRSSKMRYSYTLVPLISAMQEMAIDADTCLFYPGPPSGNSAITKATESIVPPTVPSGAKVSNTEDEVWVSVWVGASSTAGDENANLYQPIFNWSLNQESQGCSASSDEWCVAASTYTPSGQLGQPYVTVPKNTAVDFEIVVENKKVVQTVTMDGKVVSKESDALNSPLKYLYSSNECYTGSGNCGSLAGYYINNLTVTLSEADTKFDQVMALDGVTDDGFTTSDGGLTWHTEWVKVESVNFDSNSVESA
;
A
#
# COMPACT_ATOMS: atom_id res chain seq x y z
N MET A 1 -6.57 26.48 8.60
CA MET A 1 -5.55 27.54 8.70
C MET A 1 -6.23 28.87 8.37
N LYS A 2 -5.95 30.00 9.03
CA LYS A 2 -6.53 31.31 8.68
C LYS A 2 -5.40 32.28 8.34
N PHE A 3 -5.26 32.64 7.07
CA PHE A 3 -4.30 33.66 6.63
C PHE A 3 -4.92 35.05 6.79
N THR A 4 -4.17 35.99 7.38
CA THR A 4 -4.66 37.35 7.71
C THR A 4 -4.54 38.32 6.52
N ASN A 5 -3.89 37.91 5.44
CA ASN A 5 -3.77 38.66 4.19
C ASN A 5 -4.18 37.78 3.00
N ASN A 6 -4.74 38.39 1.94
CA ASN A 6 -5.15 37.71 0.70
C ASN A 6 -3.95 37.20 -0.16
N ARG A 7 -2.84 36.83 0.47
CA ARG A 7 -1.58 36.38 -0.14
C ARG A 7 -1.07 35.09 0.51
N GLY A 8 -1.98 34.23 0.97
CA GLY A 8 -1.61 32.92 1.49
C GLY A 8 -1.10 32.02 0.35
N ALA A 9 0.00 31.32 0.58
CA ALA A 9 0.49 30.25 -0.28
C ALA A 9 0.53 28.95 0.52
N VAL A 10 0.28 27.85 -0.16
CA VAL A 10 0.42 26.50 0.38
C VAL A 10 1.58 25.84 -0.32
N ILE A 11 2.49 25.27 0.45
CA ILE A 11 3.49 24.33 -0.05
C ILE A 11 3.04 22.92 0.34
N ARG A 12 3.06 22.01 -0.64
CA ARG A 12 2.74 20.59 -0.44
C ARG A 12 3.96 19.77 -0.80
N PHE A 13 4.35 18.91 0.12
CA PHE A 13 5.31 17.85 -0.10
C PHE A 13 4.54 16.54 -0.21
N PRO A 14 4.92 15.62 -1.10
CA PRO A 14 4.62 14.21 -0.93
C PRO A 14 5.01 13.80 0.49
N LEU A 15 4.14 13.05 1.15
CA LEU A 15 4.50 12.41 2.41
C LEU A 15 5.64 11.46 2.11
N PRO A 16 6.85 11.70 2.65
CA PRO A 16 7.94 10.75 2.52
C PRO A 16 7.44 9.41 3.07
N GLY A 17 7.39 8.41 2.20
CA GLY A 17 7.14 7.01 2.56
C GLY A 17 5.75 6.46 2.49
N ALA A 18 4.78 7.34 2.36
CA ALA A 18 3.45 6.97 1.89
C ALA A 18 3.33 7.15 0.36
N VAL A 19 4.40 7.60 -0.31
CA VAL A 19 4.40 7.86 -1.75
C VAL A 19 5.65 7.25 -2.36
N MET A 20 5.52 6.10 -3.01
CA MET A 20 6.61 5.34 -3.62
C MET A 20 7.34 6.10 -4.75
N PHE A 21 6.60 6.94 -5.49
CA PHE A 21 7.15 7.80 -6.56
C PHE A 21 6.84 9.29 -6.33
N PRO A 22 7.56 9.96 -5.43
CA PRO A 22 7.30 11.37 -5.07
C PRO A 22 7.37 12.32 -6.27
N GLU A 23 8.30 12.07 -7.19
CA GLU A 23 8.52 12.87 -8.40
C GLU A 23 7.32 12.81 -9.34
N GLU A 24 6.90 11.59 -9.65
CA GLU A 24 5.78 11.33 -10.55
C GLU A 24 4.47 11.86 -9.95
N LYS A 25 4.28 11.67 -8.65
CA LYS A 25 3.13 12.21 -7.92
C LYS A 25 3.06 13.74 -8.02
N VAL A 26 4.17 14.44 -7.79
CA VAL A 26 4.23 15.91 -7.90
C VAL A 26 3.98 16.38 -9.34
N ARG A 27 4.63 15.75 -10.32
CA ARG A 27 4.46 16.06 -11.74
C ARG A 27 3.01 15.87 -12.20
N SER A 28 2.38 14.77 -11.78
CA SER A 28 0.99 14.43 -12.11
C SER A 28 0.00 15.42 -11.49
N GLU A 29 0.12 15.67 -10.18
CA GLU A 29 -0.75 16.61 -9.47
C GLU A 29 -0.64 18.01 -10.07
N ALA A 30 0.60 18.46 -10.36
CA ALA A 30 0.83 19.77 -10.97
C ALA A 30 0.19 19.88 -12.38
N SER A 31 0.38 18.86 -13.22
CA SER A 31 -0.11 18.83 -14.59
C SER A 31 -1.65 18.79 -14.65
N ILE A 32 -2.28 17.98 -13.80
CA ILE A 32 -3.74 17.87 -13.71
C ILE A 32 -4.36 19.18 -13.25
N MET A 33 -3.81 19.80 -12.20
CA MET A 33 -4.32 21.08 -11.69
C MET A 33 -4.25 22.19 -12.75
N GLN A 34 -3.15 22.26 -13.52
CA GLN A 34 -3.03 23.20 -14.64
C GLN A 34 -4.03 22.89 -15.74
N TYR A 35 -4.16 21.62 -16.13
CA TYR A 35 -5.11 21.19 -17.16
C TYR A 35 -6.56 21.53 -16.80
N VAL A 36 -6.98 21.24 -15.56
CA VAL A 36 -8.33 21.56 -15.08
C VAL A 36 -8.55 23.07 -15.11
N LEU A 37 -7.59 23.87 -14.66
CA LEU A 37 -7.68 25.33 -14.69
C LEU A 37 -7.89 25.83 -16.12
N GLU A 38 -7.10 25.35 -17.08
CA GLU A 38 -7.17 25.77 -18.48
C GLU A 38 -8.47 25.37 -19.17
N LYS A 39 -8.90 24.11 -19.00
CA LYS A 39 -10.06 23.58 -19.73
C LYS A 39 -11.40 24.04 -19.18
N THR A 40 -11.46 24.34 -17.88
CA THR A 40 -12.72 24.70 -17.22
C THR A 40 -12.98 26.20 -17.14
N SER A 41 -11.94 27.04 -17.35
CA SER A 41 -12.00 28.51 -17.28
C SER A 41 -13.12 29.15 -18.12
N ASN A 42 -13.49 28.54 -19.26
CA ASN A 42 -14.42 29.15 -20.23
C ASN A 42 -15.84 28.55 -20.23
N LYS A 43 -16.10 27.49 -19.47
CA LYS A 43 -17.40 26.76 -19.51
C LYS A 43 -18.10 26.76 -18.14
N ILE A 44 -17.41 26.25 -17.13
CA ILE A 44 -17.84 26.20 -15.72
C ILE A 44 -16.57 26.31 -14.89
N PRO A 45 -16.23 27.48 -14.31
CA PRO A 45 -14.97 27.65 -13.59
C PRO A 45 -14.91 26.71 -12.38
N ILE A 46 -14.07 25.68 -12.45
CA ILE A 46 -13.78 24.83 -11.29
C ILE A 46 -12.65 25.53 -10.50
N PRO A 47 -12.88 25.92 -9.24
CA PRO A 47 -11.88 26.62 -8.45
C PRO A 47 -10.79 25.65 -7.98
N VAL A 48 -9.72 25.53 -8.78
CA VAL A 48 -8.49 24.80 -8.43
C VAL A 48 -7.38 25.79 -8.06
N PRO A 49 -6.50 25.47 -7.08
CA PRO A 49 -5.39 26.34 -6.70
C PRO A 49 -4.47 26.60 -7.89
N SER A 50 -4.14 27.86 -8.16
CA SER A 50 -3.14 28.19 -9.18
C SER A 50 -1.76 27.81 -8.68
N ILE A 51 -1.02 27.05 -9.49
CA ILE A 51 0.35 26.64 -9.18
C ILE A 51 1.29 27.82 -9.44
N VAL A 52 2.06 28.19 -8.42
CA VAL A 52 3.08 29.24 -8.48
C VAL A 52 4.40 28.65 -8.98
N ARG A 53 4.75 27.45 -8.46
CA ARG A 53 5.94 26.69 -8.83
C ARG A 53 5.76 25.25 -8.38
N TRP A 54 6.29 24.31 -9.14
CA TRP A 54 6.58 22.96 -8.66
C TRP A 54 8.02 22.63 -9.06
N VAL A 55 8.66 21.73 -8.33
CA VAL A 55 10.04 21.31 -8.59
C VAL A 55 10.20 19.82 -8.35
N GLU A 56 11.10 19.22 -9.10
CA GLU A 56 11.61 17.87 -8.88
C GLU A 56 12.68 17.87 -7.78
N ALA A 57 13.00 16.74 -7.18
CA ALA A 57 13.92 16.64 -6.06
C ALA A 57 15.31 17.20 -6.39
N LYS A 58 15.80 16.97 -7.63
CA LYS A 58 17.11 17.48 -8.11
C LYS A 58 17.19 18.99 -8.17
N GLU A 59 16.05 19.66 -8.31
CA GLU A 59 15.94 21.12 -8.41
C GLU A 59 15.46 21.74 -7.09
N SER A 60 15.18 20.90 -6.09
CA SER A 60 14.69 21.29 -4.78
C SER A 60 15.82 21.86 -3.93
N PRO A 61 15.69 23.08 -3.38
CA PRO A 61 16.69 23.62 -2.47
C PRO A 61 16.79 22.76 -1.21
N SER A 62 18.01 22.50 -0.76
CA SER A 62 18.30 21.81 0.52
C SER A 62 17.75 20.38 0.62
N ASP A 63 17.70 19.64 -0.51
CA ASP A 63 17.31 18.23 -0.57
C ASP A 63 15.91 17.95 0.02
N LEU A 64 15.00 18.94 -0.06
CA LEU A 64 13.64 18.84 0.51
C LEU A 64 12.71 17.87 -0.24
N GLY A 65 13.21 17.18 -1.26
CA GLY A 65 12.39 16.37 -2.16
C GLY A 65 11.50 17.22 -3.08
N PRO A 66 10.66 16.59 -3.91
CA PRO A 66 9.81 17.31 -4.85
C PRO A 66 8.63 17.98 -4.12
N PHE A 67 8.17 19.12 -4.61
CA PHE A 67 7.06 19.85 -3.98
C PHE A 67 6.28 20.72 -4.95
N ILE A 68 5.08 21.14 -4.50
CA ILE A 68 4.22 22.08 -5.22
C ILE A 68 3.93 23.29 -4.32
N ILE A 69 4.19 24.49 -4.84
CA ILE A 69 3.76 25.77 -4.26
C ILE A 69 2.56 26.26 -5.06
N MET A 70 1.45 26.51 -4.35
CA MET A 70 0.19 26.93 -4.94
C MET A 70 -0.46 28.05 -4.11
N ASN A 71 -1.35 28.80 -4.75
CA ASN A 71 -2.13 29.83 -4.06
C ASN A 71 -3.12 29.20 -3.07
N TYR A 72 -3.26 29.78 -1.88
CA TYR A 72 -4.31 29.38 -0.96
C TYR A 72 -5.67 29.86 -1.45
N ILE A 73 -6.62 28.93 -1.64
CA ILE A 73 -8.02 29.29 -1.88
C ILE A 73 -8.68 29.58 -0.54
N HIS A 74 -9.14 30.82 -0.36
CA HIS A 74 -9.88 31.19 0.84
C HIS A 74 -11.22 30.44 0.90
N HIS A 75 -11.42 29.67 1.97
CA HIS A 75 -12.63 28.89 2.21
C HIS A 75 -13.04 28.98 3.69
N MET A 76 -14.33 28.77 3.98
CA MET A 76 -14.86 28.78 5.35
C MET A 76 -14.58 27.49 6.12
N GLY A 77 -14.42 26.37 5.41
CA GLY A 77 -14.14 25.02 5.93
C GLY A 77 -14.00 24.04 4.76
N SER A 78 -13.50 22.83 5.01
CA SER A 78 -13.45 21.77 4.02
C SER A 78 -14.82 21.08 3.88
N MET A 79 -15.06 20.38 2.77
CA MET A 79 -16.25 19.54 2.65
C MET A 79 -16.29 18.47 3.75
N GLY A 80 -15.14 17.96 4.18
CA GLY A 80 -15.03 17.07 5.34
C GLY A 80 -15.64 17.70 6.59
N ASP A 81 -15.24 18.93 6.93
CA ASP A 81 -15.78 19.65 8.10
C ASP A 81 -17.31 19.83 8.05
N LEU A 82 -17.90 19.94 6.85
CA LEU A 82 -19.34 20.04 6.66
C LEU A 82 -20.07 18.70 6.80
N LEU A 83 -19.39 17.60 6.48
CA LEU A 83 -19.94 16.24 6.50
C LEU A 83 -19.71 15.53 7.85
N GLU A 84 -18.98 16.15 8.79
CA GLU A 84 -18.72 15.58 10.11
C GLU A 84 -19.96 15.57 11.03
N MET A 85 -20.04 14.56 11.90
CA MET A 85 -21.06 14.48 12.95
C MET A 85 -20.89 15.58 14.02
N PRO A 86 -21.96 16.26 14.47
CA PRO A 86 -21.88 17.16 15.62
C PRO A 86 -21.38 16.44 16.88
N GLY A 87 -20.31 16.94 17.50
CA GLY A 87 -19.74 16.40 18.75
C GLY A 87 -18.51 15.49 18.60
N ARG A 88 -18.01 15.29 17.38
CA ARG A 88 -16.81 14.50 17.10
C ARG A 88 -15.51 15.20 17.53
N GLN A 89 -14.58 14.44 18.12
CA GLN A 89 -13.24 14.92 18.44
C GLN A 89 -12.33 14.96 17.21
N ARG A 90 -11.47 15.98 17.13
CA ARG A 90 -10.53 16.18 16.02
C ARG A 90 -9.45 15.09 16.05
N GLY A 91 -9.32 14.30 14.98
CA GLY A 91 -8.29 13.25 14.85
C GLY A 91 -8.79 11.81 14.67
N GLN A 92 -10.11 11.57 14.70
CA GLN A 92 -10.69 10.28 14.31
C GLN A 92 -10.99 10.24 12.80
N PRO A 93 -10.94 9.08 12.10
CA PRO A 93 -11.28 8.95 10.65
C PRO A 93 -12.78 9.16 10.36
N PRO A 94 -13.18 10.06 9.43
CA PRO A 94 -14.59 10.41 9.19
C PRO A 94 -15.50 9.19 9.02
N VAL A 95 -16.66 9.18 9.68
CA VAL A 95 -17.67 8.10 9.56
C VAL A 95 -18.92 8.74 9.00
N LEU A 96 -19.31 8.37 7.78
CA LEU A 96 -20.52 8.88 7.15
C LEU A 96 -21.76 8.30 7.88
N LEU A 97 -22.60 9.16 8.42
CA LEU A 97 -23.91 8.76 8.98
C LEU A 97 -24.79 8.17 7.87
N ARG A 98 -25.04 6.86 7.92
CA ARG A 98 -25.95 6.15 7.00
C ARG A 98 -27.44 6.45 7.21
N SER A 99 -27.82 7.41 8.06
CA SER A 99 -29.23 7.75 8.24
C SER A 99 -29.47 9.19 8.66
N SER A 100 -29.91 10.04 7.73
CA SER A 100 -31.19 10.75 7.81
C SER A 100 -31.42 11.67 6.60
N LYS A 101 -32.66 11.66 6.12
CA LYS A 101 -33.18 12.37 4.95
C LYS A 101 -32.84 13.87 5.00
N MET A 102 -31.93 14.33 4.15
CA MET A 102 -31.81 15.75 3.83
C MET A 102 -32.45 16.02 2.47
N ARG A 103 -33.70 16.49 2.50
CA ARG A 103 -34.36 17.11 1.35
C ARG A 103 -33.71 18.47 1.12
N TYR A 104 -32.77 18.56 0.18
CA TYR A 104 -32.50 19.79 -0.56
C TYR A 104 -32.21 19.42 -2.01
N SER A 105 -33.21 19.63 -2.86
CA SER A 105 -33.04 19.66 -4.31
C SER A 105 -32.21 20.87 -4.67
N TYR A 106 -31.09 20.70 -5.37
CA TYR A 106 -30.74 21.45 -6.58
C TYR A 106 -29.69 20.63 -7.36
N THR A 107 -30.18 19.98 -8.41
CA THR A 107 -29.56 19.82 -9.73
C THR A 107 -28.07 20.21 -9.85
N LEU A 108 -27.21 19.23 -10.14
CA LEU A 108 -26.29 19.21 -11.30
C LEU A 108 -25.31 18.02 -11.16
N VAL A 109 -25.72 16.88 -11.72
CA VAL A 109 -24.82 15.92 -12.38
C VAL A 109 -24.98 16.25 -13.86
N PRO A 110 -23.93 16.62 -14.61
CA PRO A 110 -23.10 15.58 -15.26
C PRO A 110 -21.62 15.94 -15.51
N LEU A 111 -20.89 14.93 -16.00
CA LEU A 111 -19.53 14.93 -16.58
C LEU A 111 -18.37 14.58 -15.64
N ILE A 112 -18.46 13.33 -15.17
CA ILE A 112 -17.33 12.42 -15.01
C ILE A 112 -16.96 11.94 -16.42
N SER A 113 -15.94 12.51 -17.05
CA SER A 113 -15.22 11.95 -18.21
C SER A 113 -14.06 12.87 -18.57
N ALA A 114 -12.89 12.28 -18.82
CA ALA A 114 -11.58 12.90 -19.02
C ALA A 114 -10.77 13.17 -17.73
N MET A 115 -10.57 12.13 -16.93
CA MET A 115 -9.33 11.92 -16.18
C MET A 115 -8.87 10.50 -16.55
N GLN A 116 -8.16 10.40 -17.67
CA GLN A 116 -7.40 9.22 -18.03
C GLN A 116 -5.94 9.67 -18.10
N GLU A 117 -5.09 8.82 -17.54
CA GLU A 117 -3.63 8.85 -17.46
C GLU A 117 -3.03 9.26 -16.11
N MET A 118 -2.26 8.28 -15.59
CA MET A 118 -1.46 8.22 -14.36
C MET A 118 -2.23 8.06 -13.04
N ALA A 119 -2.86 6.90 -12.89
CA ALA A 119 -3.02 6.30 -11.57
C ALA A 119 -1.75 5.47 -11.29
N ILE A 120 -0.92 5.94 -10.36
CA ILE A 120 -0.17 5.01 -9.51
C ILE A 120 -1.23 4.51 -8.53
N ASP A 121 -1.74 3.30 -8.75
CA ASP A 121 -2.57 2.62 -7.74
C ASP A 121 -1.63 2.06 -6.68
N ALA A 122 -1.16 2.96 -5.80
CA ALA A 122 -0.45 2.59 -4.59
C ALA A 122 -1.43 2.64 -3.42
N ASP A 123 -1.35 1.60 -2.59
CA ASP A 123 -2.05 1.37 -1.31
C ASP A 123 -3.42 0.68 -1.39
N THR A 124 -3.41 -0.63 -1.66
CA THR A 124 -4.44 -1.54 -1.14
C THR A 124 -3.79 -2.57 -0.23
N CYS A 125 -3.62 -2.23 1.06
CA CYS A 125 -3.28 -3.23 2.08
C CYS A 125 -4.45 -4.22 2.15
N LEU A 126 -4.24 -5.45 1.68
CA LEU A 126 -5.29 -6.45 1.56
C LEU A 126 -5.84 -6.83 2.93
N PHE A 127 -4.97 -7.22 3.86
CA PHE A 127 -5.33 -7.41 5.26
C PHE A 127 -4.30 -6.72 6.16
N TYR A 128 -4.74 -6.36 7.36
CA TYR A 128 -3.99 -5.49 8.24
C TYR A 128 -4.39 -5.68 9.71
N PRO A 129 -3.80 -6.62 10.46
CA PRO A 129 -3.93 -6.69 11.92
C PRO A 129 -2.91 -5.78 12.60
N GLY A 130 -3.42 -4.79 13.34
CA GLY A 130 -2.62 -3.97 14.25
C GLY A 130 -3.17 -2.56 14.47
N PRO A 131 -2.68 -1.85 15.50
CA PRO A 131 -1.71 -2.31 16.48
C PRO A 131 -2.37 -3.11 17.61
N PRO A 132 -1.66 -4.06 18.25
CA PRO A 132 -2.13 -4.65 19.49
C PRO A 132 -2.20 -3.60 20.61
N SER A 133 -3.08 -3.83 21.57
CA SER A 133 -3.35 -2.92 22.68
C SER A 133 -2.14 -2.76 23.61
N GLY A 134 -1.99 -1.57 24.17
CA GLY A 134 -0.95 -1.29 25.17
C GLY A 134 0.47 -1.44 24.62
N ASN A 135 1.32 -2.14 25.36
CA ASN A 135 2.73 -2.31 25.01
C ASN A 135 3.01 -3.61 24.23
N SER A 136 2.00 -4.47 24.04
CA SER A 136 2.15 -5.74 23.32
C SER A 136 2.68 -5.54 21.90
N ALA A 137 3.41 -6.51 21.37
CA ALA A 137 4.01 -6.46 20.05
C ALA A 137 3.90 -7.83 19.38
N ILE A 138 3.92 -7.85 18.05
CA ILE A 138 4.01 -9.09 17.27
C ILE A 138 5.41 -9.67 17.47
N THR A 139 5.47 -10.91 17.93
CA THR A 139 6.72 -11.65 18.17
C THR A 139 6.93 -12.75 17.15
N LYS A 140 5.84 -13.26 16.56
CA LYS A 140 5.88 -14.26 15.50
C LYS A 140 4.70 -14.07 14.56
N ALA A 141 4.94 -14.23 13.26
CA ALA A 141 3.91 -14.41 12.25
C ALA A 141 4.29 -15.60 11.36
N THR A 142 3.32 -16.43 11.00
CA THR A 142 3.51 -17.53 10.05
C THR A 142 2.32 -17.66 9.13
N GLU A 143 2.59 -17.98 7.87
CA GLU A 143 1.57 -18.19 6.85
C GLU A 143 2.11 -19.11 5.74
N SER A 144 1.21 -19.65 4.92
CA SER A 144 1.55 -20.49 3.77
C SER A 144 0.80 -20.03 2.53
N ILE A 145 1.53 -19.77 1.45
CA ILE A 145 0.96 -19.29 0.18
C ILE A 145 1.37 -20.27 -0.92
N VAL A 146 0.38 -20.77 -1.65
CA VAL A 146 0.63 -21.29 -3.00
C VAL A 146 0.51 -20.08 -3.92
N PRO A 147 1.61 -19.63 -4.57
CA PRO A 147 1.56 -18.40 -5.35
C PRO A 147 0.51 -18.54 -6.47
N PRO A 148 -0.22 -17.47 -6.79
CA PRO A 148 -1.22 -17.48 -7.86
C PRO A 148 -0.58 -17.85 -9.20
N THR A 149 -1.41 -18.12 -10.21
CA THR A 149 -0.90 -18.13 -11.59
C THR A 149 -0.25 -16.78 -11.89
N VAL A 150 0.90 -16.80 -12.57
CA VAL A 150 1.61 -15.58 -12.95
C VAL A 150 0.69 -14.59 -13.67
N PRO A 151 0.93 -13.28 -13.56
CA PRO A 151 0.10 -12.27 -14.18
C PRO A 151 -0.16 -12.51 -15.67
N SER A 152 -1.42 -12.36 -16.05
CA SER A 152 -1.87 -12.50 -17.44
C SER A 152 -2.03 -11.13 -18.10
N GLY A 153 -1.60 -10.99 -19.34
CA GLY A 153 -1.75 -9.74 -20.10
C GLY A 153 -0.71 -8.66 -19.80
N ALA A 154 0.28 -8.94 -18.95
CA ALA A 154 1.43 -8.08 -18.73
C ALA A 154 2.23 -7.86 -20.03
N LYS A 155 2.77 -6.66 -20.19
CA LYS A 155 3.54 -6.23 -21.36
C LYS A 155 4.67 -5.33 -20.92
N VAL A 156 5.80 -5.43 -21.59
CA VAL A 156 6.96 -4.54 -21.45
C VAL A 156 7.21 -3.89 -22.80
N SER A 157 7.39 -2.58 -22.81
CA SER A 157 7.67 -1.81 -24.05
C SER A 157 9.16 -1.47 -24.20
N ASN A 158 9.90 -1.45 -23.10
CA ASN A 158 11.33 -1.18 -23.02
C ASN A 158 12.00 -2.14 -22.03
N THR A 159 12.96 -2.95 -22.49
CA THR A 159 13.67 -3.94 -21.67
C THR A 159 14.66 -3.32 -20.67
N GLU A 160 14.92 -2.01 -20.75
CA GLU A 160 15.69 -1.28 -19.72
C GLU A 160 14.79 -0.81 -18.55
N ASP A 161 13.46 -0.92 -18.71
CA ASP A 161 12.44 -0.45 -17.78
C ASP A 161 11.33 -1.52 -17.69
N GLU A 162 11.71 -2.63 -17.07
CA GLU A 162 10.93 -3.87 -16.97
C GLU A 162 9.72 -3.72 -16.04
N VAL A 163 8.73 -4.58 -16.25
CA VAL A 163 7.57 -4.72 -15.36
C VAL A 163 7.86 -5.79 -14.32
N TRP A 164 7.46 -5.55 -13.08
CA TRP A 164 7.40 -6.63 -12.09
C TRP A 164 6.15 -6.54 -11.21
N VAL A 165 5.75 -7.70 -10.69
CA VAL A 165 4.66 -7.85 -9.73
C VAL A 165 5.21 -8.50 -8.47
N SER A 166 4.81 -7.96 -7.32
CA SER A 166 5.21 -8.47 -6.02
C SER A 166 4.00 -8.91 -5.22
N VAL A 167 4.13 -10.02 -4.49
CA VAL A 167 3.12 -10.49 -3.51
C VAL A 167 3.84 -10.75 -2.20
N TRP A 168 3.38 -10.13 -1.12
CA TRP A 168 4.06 -10.26 0.17
C TRP A 168 3.11 -10.13 1.36
N VAL A 169 3.54 -10.71 2.47
CA VAL A 169 3.02 -10.47 3.82
C VAL A 169 4.21 -9.99 4.65
N GLY A 170 4.08 -8.85 5.30
CA GLY A 170 5.19 -8.19 5.96
C GLY A 170 4.82 -7.61 7.31
N ALA A 171 5.81 -7.52 8.19
CA ALA A 171 5.65 -6.96 9.53
C ALA A 171 6.44 -5.67 9.69
N SER A 172 5.87 -4.69 10.40
CA SER A 172 6.52 -3.41 10.68
C SER A 172 6.13 -2.83 12.04
N SER A 173 6.92 -1.89 12.53
CA SER A 173 6.59 -1.08 13.70
C SER A 173 5.54 -0.02 13.41
N THR A 174 5.29 0.28 12.14
CA THR A 174 4.37 1.35 11.70
C THR A 174 3.38 0.86 10.65
N ALA A 175 2.38 1.70 10.40
CA ALA A 175 1.36 1.53 9.40
C ALA A 175 1.82 1.93 7.99
N GLY A 176 3.01 1.46 7.56
CA GLY A 176 3.58 1.83 6.25
C GLY A 176 4.38 3.14 6.24
N ASP A 177 5.13 3.44 7.30
CA ASP A 177 6.13 4.53 7.28
C ASP A 177 7.40 4.04 6.58
N GLU A 178 7.90 4.72 5.53
CA GLU A 178 9.15 4.31 4.85
C GLU A 178 10.39 4.39 5.72
N ASN A 179 10.34 5.20 6.79
CA ASN A 179 11.45 5.33 7.71
C ASN A 179 11.52 4.15 8.68
N ALA A 180 10.49 3.29 8.66
CA ALA A 180 10.46 2.05 9.39
C ALA A 180 10.87 0.88 8.49
N ASN A 181 11.54 -0.11 9.09
CA ASN A 181 11.80 -1.35 8.40
C ASN A 181 10.49 -2.11 8.18
N LEU A 182 10.36 -2.74 7.02
CA LEU A 182 9.31 -3.68 6.68
C LEU A 182 9.96 -5.03 6.37
N TYR A 183 9.77 -5.99 7.27
CA TYR A 183 10.30 -7.34 7.14
C TYR A 183 9.29 -8.15 6.33
N GLN A 184 9.59 -8.38 5.07
CA GLN A 184 8.67 -8.92 4.07
C GLN A 184 9.35 -10.00 3.23
N PRO A 185 9.15 -11.28 3.56
CA PRO A 185 9.35 -12.32 2.58
C PRO A 185 8.44 -12.04 1.38
N ILE A 186 9.01 -12.13 0.18
CA ILE A 186 8.40 -11.57 -1.03
C ILE A 186 8.46 -12.57 -2.16
N PHE A 187 7.31 -12.74 -2.82
CA PHE A 187 7.28 -13.27 -4.17
C PHE A 187 7.44 -12.14 -5.15
N ASN A 188 8.32 -12.33 -6.14
CA ASN A 188 8.45 -11.45 -7.28
C ASN A 188 8.26 -12.22 -8.58
N TRP A 189 7.70 -11.53 -9.56
CA TRP A 189 7.55 -12.02 -10.91
C TRP A 189 7.79 -10.92 -11.93
N SER A 190 8.40 -11.27 -13.06
CA SER A 190 8.56 -10.41 -14.24
C SER A 190 8.52 -11.24 -15.52
N LEU A 191 8.23 -10.60 -16.66
CA LEU A 191 8.42 -11.22 -17.97
C LEU A 191 9.90 -11.58 -18.22
N ASN A 192 10.82 -10.79 -17.65
CA ASN A 192 12.26 -11.00 -17.74
C ASN A 192 12.86 -11.23 -16.35
N GLN A 193 12.66 -12.42 -15.79
CA GLN A 193 13.10 -12.71 -14.42
C GLN A 193 14.62 -12.67 -14.23
N GLU A 194 15.40 -12.95 -15.28
CA GLU A 194 16.86 -12.86 -15.22
C GLU A 194 17.31 -11.42 -14.93
N SER A 195 16.65 -10.41 -15.51
CA SER A 195 16.90 -9.00 -15.21
C SER A 195 16.61 -8.62 -13.75
N GLN A 196 15.73 -9.38 -13.10
CA GLN A 196 15.34 -9.22 -11.70
C GLN A 196 16.18 -10.08 -10.75
N GLY A 197 17.24 -10.74 -11.26
CA GLY A 197 18.15 -11.55 -10.46
C GLY A 197 17.61 -12.94 -10.11
N CYS A 198 16.65 -13.47 -10.87
CA CYS A 198 16.08 -14.79 -10.66
C CYS A 198 16.20 -15.67 -11.93
N SER A 199 16.61 -16.93 -11.76
CA SER A 199 16.80 -17.89 -12.86
C SER A 199 15.51 -18.61 -13.30
N ALA A 200 14.36 -18.23 -12.77
CA ALA A 200 13.08 -18.84 -13.08
C ALA A 200 12.58 -18.45 -14.49
N SER A 201 11.75 -19.30 -15.10
CA SER A 201 11.07 -18.93 -16.36
C SER A 201 9.96 -17.90 -16.12
N SER A 202 9.48 -17.23 -17.18
CA SER A 202 8.36 -16.28 -17.08
C SER A 202 7.03 -16.91 -16.62
N ASP A 203 6.95 -18.24 -16.52
CA ASP A 203 5.77 -18.95 -16.05
C ASP A 203 5.83 -19.33 -14.56
N GLU A 204 6.89 -18.92 -13.86
CA GLU A 204 7.18 -19.31 -12.47
C GLU A 204 7.40 -18.07 -11.61
N TRP A 205 7.13 -18.19 -10.31
CA TRP A 205 7.44 -17.13 -9.36
C TRP A 205 8.86 -17.28 -8.80
N CYS A 206 9.39 -16.19 -8.29
CA CYS A 206 10.61 -16.15 -7.50
C CYS A 206 10.28 -15.76 -6.07
N VAL A 207 10.98 -16.31 -5.08
CA VAL A 207 10.78 -15.97 -3.67
C VAL A 207 12.09 -15.68 -2.97
N ALA A 208 12.08 -14.73 -2.05
CA ALA A 208 13.20 -14.44 -1.16
C ALA A 208 12.71 -13.92 0.20
N ALA A 209 13.49 -14.17 1.25
CA ALA A 209 13.40 -13.39 2.48
C ALA A 209 13.99 -12.01 2.21
N SER A 210 13.31 -10.94 2.64
CA SER A 210 13.76 -9.59 2.35
C SER A 210 13.26 -8.56 3.36
N THR A 211 14.06 -7.53 3.61
CA THR A 211 13.69 -6.40 4.46
C THR A 211 13.79 -5.12 3.67
N TYR A 212 12.68 -4.39 3.57
CA TYR A 212 12.73 -3.01 3.13
C TYR A 212 13.25 -2.14 4.29
N THR A 213 14.21 -1.28 3.99
CA THR A 213 14.76 -0.29 4.93
C THR A 213 14.75 1.09 4.30
N PRO A 214 14.94 2.16 5.07
CA PRO A 214 15.07 3.52 4.52
C PRO A 214 16.28 3.68 3.57
N SER A 215 17.23 2.74 3.62
CA SER A 215 18.39 2.70 2.72
C SER A 215 18.18 1.83 1.48
N GLY A 216 16.99 1.23 1.33
CA GLY A 216 16.62 0.34 0.23
C GLY A 216 16.31 -1.08 0.67
N GLN A 217 16.07 -1.93 -0.33
CA GLN A 217 15.73 -3.34 -0.14
C GLN A 217 16.99 -4.16 0.19
N LEU A 218 16.95 -4.89 1.30
CA LEU A 218 17.92 -5.90 1.69
C LEU A 218 17.29 -7.26 1.40
N GLY A 219 17.66 -7.88 0.28
CA GLY A 219 17.08 -9.15 -0.15
C GLY A 219 18.10 -10.27 -0.24
N GLN A 220 17.69 -11.47 0.15
CA GLN A 220 18.41 -12.69 -0.21
C GLN A 220 18.28 -12.97 -1.71
N PRO A 221 19.18 -13.78 -2.30
CA PRO A 221 19.02 -14.25 -3.66
C PRO A 221 17.66 -14.93 -3.87
N TYR A 222 17.03 -14.64 -5.00
CA TYR A 222 15.76 -15.26 -5.37
C TYR A 222 15.93 -16.76 -5.63
N VAL A 223 14.91 -17.51 -5.21
CA VAL A 223 14.77 -18.93 -5.49
C VAL A 223 13.53 -19.15 -6.33
N THR A 224 13.65 -19.92 -7.41
CA THR A 224 12.52 -20.34 -8.25
C THR A 224 11.52 -21.15 -7.44
N VAL A 225 10.24 -20.78 -7.52
CA VAL A 225 9.13 -21.51 -6.91
C VAL A 225 8.51 -22.43 -7.95
N PRO A 226 8.57 -23.76 -7.76
CA PRO A 226 7.90 -24.68 -8.67
C PRO A 226 6.38 -24.46 -8.68
N LYS A 227 5.74 -24.73 -9.82
CA LYS A 227 4.29 -24.56 -9.97
C LYS A 227 3.52 -25.41 -8.95
N ASN A 228 2.51 -24.81 -8.32
CA ASN A 228 1.65 -25.44 -7.30
C ASN A 228 2.39 -25.88 -6.03
N THR A 229 3.56 -25.32 -5.74
CA THR A 229 4.28 -25.55 -4.48
C THR A 229 3.80 -24.56 -3.43
N ALA A 230 3.43 -25.08 -2.24
CA ALA A 230 3.19 -24.26 -1.08
C ALA A 230 4.52 -23.72 -0.54
N VAL A 231 4.54 -22.43 -0.23
CA VAL A 231 5.69 -21.76 0.36
C VAL A 231 5.29 -21.25 1.73
N ASP A 232 6.00 -21.72 2.75
CA ASP A 232 5.77 -21.34 4.13
C ASP A 232 6.69 -20.18 4.51
N PHE A 233 6.08 -19.18 5.12
CA PHE A 233 6.75 -17.98 5.61
C PHE A 233 6.69 -17.94 7.13
N GLU A 234 7.81 -17.52 7.72
CA GLU A 234 7.92 -17.29 9.14
C GLU A 234 8.71 -16.01 9.41
N ILE A 235 8.13 -15.11 10.19
CA ILE A 235 8.77 -13.91 10.73
C ILE A 235 8.82 -14.08 12.25
N VAL A 236 10.02 -14.12 12.85
CA VAL A 236 10.19 -14.24 14.31
C VAL A 236 11.08 -13.14 14.85
N VAL A 237 10.67 -12.56 15.99
CA VAL A 237 11.50 -11.66 16.79
C VAL A 237 12.32 -12.49 17.78
N GLU A 238 13.63 -12.58 17.56
CA GLU A 238 14.56 -13.29 18.45
C GLU A 238 15.80 -12.44 18.70
N ASN A 239 16.23 -12.32 19.95
CA ASN A 239 17.50 -11.64 20.30
C ASN A 239 17.64 -10.22 19.72
N LYS A 240 16.54 -9.43 19.72
CA LYS A 240 16.46 -8.08 19.11
C LYS A 240 16.75 -8.07 17.60
N LYS A 241 16.47 -9.18 16.93
CA LYS A 241 16.48 -9.30 15.49
C LYS A 241 15.13 -9.79 15.00
N VAL A 242 14.83 -9.49 13.75
CA VAL A 242 13.75 -10.15 13.01
C VAL A 242 14.40 -11.18 12.11
N VAL A 243 14.00 -12.43 12.27
CA VAL A 243 14.44 -13.56 11.46
C VAL A 243 13.30 -13.92 10.54
N GLN A 244 13.57 -13.89 9.24
CA GLN A 244 12.62 -14.26 8.20
C GLN A 244 13.08 -15.59 7.61
N THR A 245 12.19 -16.58 7.55
CA THR A 245 12.49 -17.91 7.01
C THR A 245 11.46 -18.25 5.94
N VAL A 246 11.94 -18.61 4.75
CA VAL A 246 11.12 -19.12 3.65
C VAL A 246 11.42 -20.60 3.50
N THR A 247 10.38 -21.43 3.51
CA THR A 247 10.47 -22.89 3.43
C THR A 247 9.63 -23.40 2.27
N MET A 248 10.18 -24.33 1.50
CA MET A 248 9.47 -25.09 0.46
C MET A 248 9.77 -26.57 0.67
N ASP A 249 8.74 -27.43 0.63
CA ASP A 249 8.87 -28.88 0.83
C ASP A 249 9.66 -29.27 2.10
N GLY A 250 9.45 -28.51 3.18
CA GLY A 250 10.13 -28.70 4.48
C GLY A 250 11.63 -28.32 4.48
N LYS A 251 12.13 -27.66 3.44
CA LYS A 251 13.51 -27.16 3.35
C LYS A 251 13.53 -25.64 3.36
N VAL A 252 14.40 -25.06 4.18
CA VAL A 252 14.68 -23.62 4.16
C VAL A 252 15.37 -23.27 2.84
N VAL A 253 14.74 -22.40 2.06
CA VAL A 253 15.22 -21.96 0.75
C VAL A 253 15.76 -20.52 0.79
N SER A 254 15.25 -19.70 1.71
CA SER A 254 15.74 -18.34 1.91
C SER A 254 15.63 -17.98 3.39
N LYS A 255 16.61 -17.22 3.89
CA LYS A 255 16.65 -16.79 5.29
C LYS A 255 17.38 -15.46 5.44
N GLU A 256 16.73 -14.50 6.09
CA GLU A 256 17.26 -13.15 6.34
C GLU A 256 17.22 -12.86 7.85
N SER A 257 18.16 -12.05 8.34
CA SER A 257 18.16 -11.64 9.75
C SER A 257 18.67 -10.23 9.96
N ASP A 258 17.76 -9.35 10.34
CA ASP A 258 18.00 -7.93 10.48
C ASP A 258 17.75 -7.44 11.91
N ALA A 259 18.37 -6.32 12.27
CA ALA A 259 18.20 -5.72 13.58
C ALA A 259 16.76 -5.20 13.77
N LEU A 260 16.14 -5.54 14.90
CA LEU A 260 14.85 -4.99 15.30
C LEU A 260 15.06 -3.59 15.90
N ASN A 261 14.78 -2.56 15.11
CA ASN A 261 14.91 -1.17 15.54
C ASN A 261 13.74 -0.70 16.42
N SER A 262 12.55 -1.26 16.23
CA SER A 262 11.33 -0.94 16.98
C SER A 262 10.42 -2.16 17.03
N PRO A 263 9.63 -2.37 18.11
CA PRO A 263 8.74 -3.51 18.22
C PRO A 263 7.76 -3.59 17.04
N LEU A 264 7.52 -4.80 16.52
CA LEU A 264 6.56 -5.00 15.44
C LEU A 264 5.15 -4.78 15.99
N LYS A 265 4.40 -3.90 15.34
CA LYS A 265 3.03 -3.54 15.75
C LYS A 265 2.00 -3.95 14.71
N TYR A 266 2.42 -4.09 13.47
CA TYR A 266 1.55 -4.35 12.35
C TYR A 266 2.08 -5.53 11.55
N LEU A 267 1.16 -6.36 11.09
CA LEU A 267 1.36 -7.30 9.99
C LEU A 267 0.38 -6.90 8.91
N TYR A 268 0.82 -6.86 7.66
CA TYR A 268 -0.05 -6.52 6.54
C TYR A 268 0.48 -7.12 5.24
N SER A 269 -0.38 -7.17 4.23
CA SER A 269 -0.02 -7.75 2.94
C SER A 269 -0.42 -6.84 1.79
N SER A 270 0.26 -6.97 0.67
CA SER A 270 -0.06 -6.25 -0.56
C SER A 270 0.22 -7.07 -1.81
N ASN A 271 -0.45 -6.69 -2.89
CA ASN A 271 -0.09 -7.03 -4.25
C ASN A 271 0.39 -5.76 -4.94
N GLU A 272 1.64 -5.73 -5.37
CA GLU A 272 2.22 -4.54 -5.98
C GLU A 272 2.51 -4.77 -7.45
N CYS A 273 2.34 -3.71 -8.23
CA CYS A 273 2.66 -3.67 -9.63
C CYS A 273 3.62 -2.50 -9.88
N TYR A 274 4.84 -2.82 -10.30
CA TYR A 274 5.70 -1.84 -10.96
C TYR A 274 5.47 -1.92 -12.46
N THR A 275 4.80 -0.90 -12.99
CA THR A 275 4.41 -0.86 -14.40
C THR A 275 5.59 -0.59 -15.33
N GLY A 276 6.70 -0.03 -14.86
CA GLY A 276 7.83 0.40 -15.69
C GLY A 276 7.36 1.03 -17.01
N SER A 277 7.80 0.44 -18.13
CA SER A 277 7.45 0.86 -19.49
C SER A 277 6.15 0.26 -20.07
N GLY A 278 5.38 -0.46 -19.27
CA GLY A 278 4.23 -1.22 -19.73
C GLY A 278 3.15 -1.39 -18.67
N ASN A 279 2.71 -2.63 -18.44
CA ASN A 279 1.59 -2.95 -17.56
C ASN A 279 1.73 -4.33 -16.91
N CYS A 280 1.06 -4.52 -15.77
CA CYS A 280 1.08 -5.80 -15.05
C CYS A 280 -0.07 -6.73 -15.45
N GLY A 281 -1.13 -6.23 -16.08
CA GLY A 281 -2.28 -7.04 -16.44
C GLY A 281 -3.07 -7.50 -15.22
N SER A 282 -3.47 -8.77 -15.19
CA SER A 282 -4.30 -9.33 -14.12
C SER A 282 -3.61 -10.44 -13.35
N LEU A 283 -3.63 -10.34 -12.02
CA LEU A 283 -3.18 -11.34 -11.07
C LEU A 283 -4.38 -12.18 -10.61
N ALA A 284 -4.24 -13.50 -10.69
CA ALA A 284 -5.29 -14.41 -10.23
C ALA A 284 -5.45 -14.35 -8.70
N GLY A 285 -6.67 -14.57 -8.21
CA GLY A 285 -6.92 -14.69 -6.78
C GLY A 285 -6.21 -15.91 -6.17
N TYR A 286 -5.89 -15.82 -4.88
CA TYR A 286 -5.15 -16.84 -4.14
C TYR A 286 -5.56 -16.84 -2.66
N TYR A 287 -4.97 -17.75 -1.90
CA TYR A 287 -5.20 -17.87 -0.47
C TYR A 287 -3.89 -17.71 0.29
N ILE A 288 -3.97 -16.99 1.40
CA ILE A 288 -2.96 -16.97 2.46
C ILE A 288 -3.47 -17.90 3.54
N ASN A 289 -2.86 -19.08 3.65
CA ASN A 289 -3.35 -20.16 4.49
C ASN A 289 -2.63 -20.20 5.83
N ASN A 290 -3.31 -20.71 6.85
CA ASN A 290 -2.77 -20.94 8.19
C ASN A 290 -2.11 -19.70 8.82
N LEU A 291 -2.66 -18.51 8.56
CA LEU A 291 -2.11 -17.27 9.08
C LEU A 291 -2.21 -17.26 10.61
N THR A 292 -1.06 -17.20 11.27
CA THR A 292 -0.95 -17.21 12.73
C THR A 292 -0.08 -16.05 13.19
N VAL A 293 -0.56 -15.28 14.18
CA VAL A 293 0.14 -14.15 14.78
C VAL A 293 0.26 -14.37 16.28
N THR A 294 1.49 -14.34 16.81
CA THR A 294 1.76 -14.45 18.25
C THR A 294 2.22 -13.10 18.82
N LEU A 295 1.58 -12.70 19.90
CA LEU A 295 1.83 -11.45 20.60
C LEU A 295 2.76 -11.66 21.82
N SER A 296 3.50 -10.61 22.20
CA SER A 296 4.35 -10.62 23.39
C SER A 296 3.56 -10.62 24.71
N GLU A 297 2.36 -10.08 24.68
CA GLU A 297 1.39 -10.05 25.78
C GLU A 297 -0.01 -10.32 25.24
N ALA A 298 -0.84 -10.99 26.02
CA ALA A 298 -2.20 -11.32 25.63
C ALA A 298 -3.03 -10.07 25.34
N ASP A 299 -3.66 -10.00 24.16
CA ASP A 299 -4.66 -9.00 23.81
C ASP A 299 -5.93 -9.71 23.33
N THR A 300 -6.98 -9.68 24.14
CA THR A 300 -8.27 -10.32 23.84
C THR A 300 -9.12 -9.55 22.81
N LYS A 301 -8.63 -8.40 22.31
CA LYS A 301 -9.35 -7.53 21.37
C LYS A 301 -8.59 -7.31 20.06
N PHE A 302 -7.54 -8.09 19.81
CA PHE A 302 -6.71 -7.92 18.62
C PHE A 302 -7.46 -8.24 17.32
N ASP A 303 -8.50 -9.08 17.36
CA ASP A 303 -9.46 -9.24 16.27
C ASP A 303 -10.13 -7.94 15.83
N GLN A 304 -10.39 -7.04 16.78
CA GLN A 304 -11.12 -5.80 16.50
C GLN A 304 -10.31 -4.80 15.67
N VAL A 305 -9.00 -5.02 15.57
CA VAL A 305 -8.09 -4.21 14.74
C VAL A 305 -7.70 -4.92 13.44
N MET A 306 -8.28 -6.08 13.14
CA MET A 306 -8.16 -6.71 11.83
C MET A 306 -8.95 -5.87 10.82
N ALA A 307 -8.25 -5.24 9.87
CA ALA A 307 -8.86 -4.63 8.70
C ALA A 307 -8.68 -5.53 7.48
N LEU A 308 -9.73 -5.63 6.67
CA LEU A 308 -9.78 -6.37 5.42
C LEU A 308 -10.22 -5.41 4.32
N ASP A 309 -9.46 -5.32 3.24
CA ASP A 309 -9.78 -4.54 2.06
C ASP A 309 -9.65 -5.42 0.81
N GLY A 310 -10.75 -5.56 0.06
CA GLY A 310 -10.79 -6.45 -1.10
C GLY A 310 -10.59 -7.95 -0.80
N VAL A 311 -10.59 -8.36 0.48
CA VAL A 311 -10.36 -9.75 0.91
C VAL A 311 -11.37 -10.20 1.97
N THR A 312 -11.42 -11.51 2.19
CA THR A 312 -12.22 -12.15 3.26
C THR A 312 -11.39 -13.18 3.99
N ASP A 313 -11.73 -13.49 5.24
CA ASP A 313 -11.03 -14.50 6.03
C ASP A 313 -12.00 -15.53 6.66
N ASP A 314 -11.46 -16.64 7.18
CA ASP A 314 -12.23 -17.68 7.89
C ASP A 314 -12.63 -17.30 9.33
N GLY A 315 -12.27 -16.09 9.74
CA GLY A 315 -12.42 -15.59 11.10
C GLY A 315 -11.09 -15.62 11.87
N PHE A 316 -10.62 -14.44 12.24
CA PHE A 316 -9.43 -14.26 13.06
C PHE A 316 -9.74 -14.45 14.55
N THR A 317 -9.31 -15.57 15.12
CA THR A 317 -9.70 -16.00 16.48
C THR A 317 -8.51 -16.41 17.34
N THR A 318 -8.71 -16.52 18.65
CA THR A 318 -7.69 -16.96 19.62
C THR A 318 -8.22 -18.08 20.50
N SER A 319 -7.34 -19.02 20.88
CA SER A 319 -7.67 -20.14 21.78
C SER A 319 -6.93 -20.10 23.12
N ASP A 320 -5.97 -19.19 23.27
CA ASP A 320 -5.05 -19.08 24.42
C ASP A 320 -5.19 -17.73 25.16
N GLY A 321 -6.36 -17.11 25.04
CA GLY A 321 -6.70 -15.87 25.75
C GLY A 321 -6.11 -14.60 25.11
N GLY A 322 -5.77 -14.65 23.82
CA GLY A 322 -5.28 -13.49 23.06
C GLY A 322 -3.77 -13.43 22.90
N LEU A 323 -3.04 -14.51 23.20
CA LEU A 323 -1.59 -14.59 22.92
C LEU A 323 -1.32 -14.97 21.47
N THR A 324 -2.09 -15.91 20.94
CA THR A 324 -1.99 -16.39 19.56
C THR A 324 -3.32 -16.21 18.86
N TRP A 325 -3.27 -15.56 17.70
CA TRP A 325 -4.39 -15.32 16.82
C TRP A 325 -4.21 -16.08 15.52
N HIS A 326 -5.29 -16.65 15.01
CA HIS A 326 -5.25 -17.57 13.89
C HIS A 326 -6.46 -17.39 12.97
N THR A 327 -6.24 -17.52 11.67
CA THR A 327 -7.27 -17.74 10.66
C THR A 327 -6.77 -18.80 9.68
N GLU A 328 -7.64 -19.76 9.33
CA GLU A 328 -7.27 -20.88 8.45
C GLU A 328 -6.94 -20.38 7.03
N TRP A 329 -7.62 -19.32 6.60
CA TRP A 329 -7.37 -18.70 5.30
C TRP A 329 -7.77 -17.23 5.27
N VAL A 330 -7.02 -16.45 4.48
CA VAL A 330 -7.43 -15.16 3.93
C VAL A 330 -7.51 -15.30 2.41
N LYS A 331 -8.69 -15.09 1.85
CA LYS A 331 -8.98 -15.19 0.42
C LYS A 331 -8.74 -13.84 -0.23
N VAL A 332 -7.78 -13.81 -1.14
CA VAL A 332 -7.46 -12.66 -1.99
C VAL A 332 -8.17 -12.83 -3.33
N GLU A 333 -9.03 -11.88 -3.68
CA GLU A 333 -9.71 -11.89 -4.98
C GLU A 333 -8.72 -11.52 -6.10
N SER A 334 -9.07 -11.86 -7.34
CA SER A 334 -8.26 -11.47 -8.50
C SER A 334 -8.21 -9.96 -8.63
N VAL A 335 -7.03 -9.41 -8.90
CA VAL A 335 -6.83 -7.99 -9.18
C VAL A 335 -6.46 -7.79 -10.64
N ASN A 336 -7.09 -6.81 -11.29
CA ASN A 336 -6.66 -6.32 -12.58
C ASN A 336 -5.96 -4.97 -12.37
N PHE A 337 -4.63 -4.98 -12.45
CA PHE A 337 -3.82 -3.77 -12.29
C PHE A 337 -4.08 -2.74 -13.39
N ASP A 338 -4.65 -3.18 -14.51
CA ASP A 338 -4.94 -2.31 -15.66
C ASP A 338 -6.37 -1.76 -15.65
N SER A 339 -7.25 -2.26 -14.77
CA SER A 339 -8.59 -1.70 -14.66
C SER A 339 -8.54 -0.39 -13.88
N ASN A 340 -8.86 0.72 -14.55
CA ASN A 340 -9.34 1.90 -13.86
C ASN A 340 -10.53 1.47 -12.99
N SER A 341 -10.47 1.72 -11.69
CA SER A 341 -11.55 1.44 -10.73
C SER A 341 -12.85 2.17 -11.09
N VAL A 342 -13.60 1.61 -12.04
CA VAL A 342 -14.95 2.04 -12.40
C VAL A 342 -15.75 0.82 -12.80
N GLU A 343 -16.20 0.04 -11.81
CA GLU A 343 -17.37 -0.82 -11.97
C GLU A 343 -17.97 -1.13 -10.59
N SER A 344 -18.89 -0.27 -10.16
CA SER A 344 -19.95 -0.67 -9.23
C SER A 344 -21.26 -0.03 -9.69
N ALA A 345 -22.15 -0.90 -10.16
CA ALA A 345 -23.49 -0.63 -10.68
C ALA A 345 -24.46 -0.03 -9.66
#